data_AF-A0A0F7IG44-F1
#
_entry.id   AF-A0A0F7IG44-F1
#
_cell.length_a   1.000
_cell.length_b   1.000
_cell.length_c   1.000
_cell.angle_alpha   90.00
_cell.angle_beta   90.00
_cell.angle_gamma   90.00
#
_symmetry.space_group_name_H-M   'P 1'
#
loop_
_entity.id
_entity.type
_entity.pdbx_description
1 polymer ?
#
loop_
_entity_poly.entity_id
_entity_poly.type
_entity_poly.pdbx_seq_one_letter_code
_entity_poly.pdbx_strand_id
1 'polypeptide(L)' 'MNPVKVFSGIALIVLGLMLYSLSQIPADNVEFAGIIMIGPFPILVGNSAGLMVAILLIAAMLVILTLSARW' A
#
# COMPACT_ATOMS: atom_id res chain seq x y z
N MET A 1 10.40 1.31 25.29
CA MET A 1 9.41 1.32 24.19
C MET A 1 10.14 0.89 22.92
N ASN A 2 9.69 -0.16 22.21
CA ASN A 2 10.38 -0.58 20.99
C ASN A 2 9.96 0.36 19.84
N PRO A 3 10.88 1.17 19.27
CA PRO A 3 10.53 2.14 18.23
C PRO A 3 9.94 1.46 16.99
N VAL A 4 10.41 0.26 16.63
CA VAL A 4 9.90 -0.49 15.46
C VAL A 4 8.42 -0.77 15.60
N LYS A 5 7.96 -1.18 16.79
CA LYS A 5 6.54 -1.47 17.06
C LYS A 5 5.65 -0.22 16.98
N VAL A 6 6.18 0.93 17.36
CA VAL A 6 5.44 2.21 17.29
C VAL A 6 5.32 2.65 15.83
N PHE A 7 6.41 2.59 15.06
CA PHE A 7 6.40 2.93 13.64
C PHE A 7 5.54 1.97 12.81
N SER A 8 5.57 0.67 13.10
CA SER A 8 4.70 -0.30 12.42
C SER A 8 3.22 -0.02 12.69
N GLY A 9 2.86 0.36 13.92
CA GLY A 9 1.50 0.75 14.26
C GLY A 9 1.04 1.99 13.49
N ILE A 10 1.88 3.02 13.41
CA ILE A 10 1.59 4.23 12.62
C ILE A 10 1.43 3.88 11.13
N ALA A 11 2.34 3.06 10.58
CA ALA A 11 2.27 2.65 9.18
C ALA A 11 0.99 1.85 8.86
N LEU A 12 0.53 1.00 9.77
CA LEU A 12 -0.75 0.28 9.61
C LEU A 12 -1.96 1.22 9.63
N ILE A 13 -1.96 2.26 10.47
CA ILE A 13 -3.03 3.28 10.49
C ILE A 13 -3.05 4.03 9.17
N VAL A 14 -1.88 4.49 8.69
CA VAL A 14 -1.74 5.20 7.41
C VAL A 14 -2.20 4.31 6.25
N LEU A 15 -1.83 3.02 6.26
CA LEU A 15 -2.28 2.05 5.27
C LEU A 15 -3.81 1.93 5.24
N GLY A 16 -4.43 1.80 6.42
CA GLY A 16 -5.89 1.72 6.54
C GLY A 16 -6.59 2.96 5.98
N LEU A 17 -6.08 4.15 6.28
CA LEU A 17 -6.62 5.41 5.76
C LEU A 17 -6.46 5.53 4.23
N MET A 18 -5.32 5.10 3.67
CA MET A 18 -5.12 5.09 2.22
C MET A 18 -6.10 4.14 1.52
N LEU A 19 -6.26 2.92 2.05
CA LEU A 19 -7.20 1.95 1.50
C LEU A 19 -8.65 2.44 1.59
N TYR A 20 -9.00 3.09 2.69
CA TYR A 20 -10.31 3.73 2.85
C TYR A 20 -10.53 4.84 1.82
N SER A 21 -9.54 5.70 1.58
CA SER A 21 -9.66 6.75 0.56
C SER A 21 -9.85 6.18 -0.85
N LEU A 22 -9.16 5.08 -1.17
CA LEU A 22 -9.29 4.41 -2.47
C LEU A 22 -10.67 3.75 -2.64
N SER A 23 -11.29 3.27 -1.57
CA SER A 23 -12.63 2.65 -1.65
C SER A 23 -13.75 3.65 -1.92
N GLN A 24 -13.51 4.94 -1.71
CA GLN A 24 -14.49 6.01 -1.97
C GLN A 24 -14.46 6.50 -3.43
N ILE A 25 -13.54 6.01 -4.27
CA ILE A 25 -13.44 6.43 -5.66
C ILE A 25 -14.64 5.86 -6.43
N PRO A 26 -15.49 6.71 -7.06
CA PRO A 26 -16.63 6.26 -7.85
C PRO A 26 -16.19 5.36 -9.00
N ALA A 27 -16.93 4.26 -9.22
CA ALA A 27 -16.62 3.27 -10.27
C ALA A 27 -16.99 3.75 -11.70
N ASP A 28 -17.18 5.06 -11.89
CA ASP A 28 -17.79 5.64 -13.09
C ASP A 28 -16.86 5.59 -14.32
N ASN A 29 -15.56 5.33 -14.12
CA ASN A 29 -14.61 4.96 -15.17
C ASN A 29 -13.85 3.71 -14.73
N VAL A 30 -13.59 2.78 -15.67
CA VAL A 30 -12.86 1.52 -15.44
C VAL A 30 -11.36 1.80 -15.25
N GLU A 31 -11.03 2.59 -14.23
CA GLU A 31 -9.67 2.80 -13.77
C GLU A 31 -9.34 1.69 -12.78
N PHE A 32 -8.49 0.77 -13.21
CA PHE A 32 -7.99 -0.30 -12.35
C PHE A 32 -6.52 -0.06 -12.05
N ALA A 33 -6.13 -0.38 -10.84
CA ALA A 33 -4.75 -0.67 -10.52
C ALA A 33 -4.70 -1.65 -9.34
N GLY A 34 -3.64 -2.44 -9.24
CA GLY A 34 -3.51 -3.52 -8.26
C GLY A 34 -2.05 -3.90 -8.01
N ILE A 35 -1.85 -4.65 -6.92
CA ILE A 35 -0.55 -5.18 -6.49
C ILE A 35 -0.63 -6.70 -6.50
N ILE A 36 0.32 -7.33 -7.17
CA ILE A 36 0.59 -8.76 -7.04
C ILE A 36 1.87 -8.88 -6.19
N MET A 37 1.76 -9.43 -4.99
CA MET A 37 2.93 -9.70 -4.14
C MET A 37 3.47 -11.11 -4.40
N ILE A 38 4.72 -11.21 -4.87
CA ILE A 38 5.47 -12.47 -4.99
C ILE A 38 6.65 -12.41 -4.03
N GLY A 39 6.50 -13.00 -2.84
CA GLY A 39 7.45 -12.78 -1.75
C GLY A 39 7.50 -11.28 -1.37
N PRO A 40 8.68 -10.70 -1.07
CA PRO A 40 8.81 -9.27 -0.77
C PRO A 40 8.84 -8.39 -2.03
N PHE A 41 8.68 -8.96 -3.23
CA PHE A 41 8.72 -8.22 -4.49
C PHE A 41 7.29 -7.89 -4.95
N PRO A 42 6.89 -6.60 -4.94
CA PRO A 42 5.60 -6.18 -5.45
C PRO A 42 5.66 -6.00 -6.98
N ILE A 43 4.67 -6.52 -7.68
CA ILE A 43 4.39 -6.25 -9.09
C ILE A 43 3.18 -5.33 -9.16
N LEU A 44 3.34 -4.16 -9.78
CA LEU A 44 2.31 -3.15 -9.91
C LEU A 44 1.66 -3.26 -11.28
N VAL A 45 0.32 -3.26 -11.32
CA VAL A 45 -0.47 -3.27 -12.56
C VAL A 45 -1.47 -2.13 -12.48
N GLY A 46 -1.68 -1.36 -13.54
CA GLY A 46 -2.69 -0.32 -13.55
C GLY A 46 -2.81 0.44 -14.87
N ASN A 47 -3.94 1.10 -15.05
CA ASN A 47 -4.29 1.86 -16.25
C ASN A 47 -4.51 3.36 -15.98
N SER A 48 -4.42 3.79 -14.72
CA SER A 48 -4.55 5.18 -14.30
C SER A 48 -3.28 5.64 -13.59
N ALA A 49 -2.72 6.77 -14.01
CA ALA A 49 -1.52 7.34 -13.40
C ALA A 49 -1.75 7.69 -11.93
N GLY A 50 -2.94 8.19 -11.57
CA GLY A 50 -3.29 8.53 -10.19
C GLY A 50 -3.33 7.29 -9.28
N LEU A 51 -4.03 6.25 -9.74
CA LEU A 51 -4.09 4.98 -8.99
C LEU A 51 -2.74 4.28 -8.94
N MET A 52 -1.94 4.32 -10.02
CA MET A 52 -0.59 3.76 -10.03
C MET A 52 0.30 4.35 -8.94
N VAL A 53 0.27 5.68 -8.74
CA VAL A 53 1.06 6.34 -7.70
C VAL A 53 0.59 5.90 -6.31
N ALA A 54 -0.71 5.87 -6.06
CA ALA A 54 -1.26 5.43 -4.78
C ALA A 54 -0.84 3.99 -4.44
N ILE A 55 -0.89 3.11 -5.43
CA ILE A 55 -0.59 1.70 -5.25
C ILE A 55 0.92 1.45 -5.13
N LEU A 56 1.76 2.26 -5.78
CA LEU A 56 3.21 2.24 -5.59
C LEU A 56 3.58 2.62 -4.14
N LEU A 57 2.92 3.63 -3.56
CA LEU A 57 3.12 4.02 -2.16
C LEU A 57 2.71 2.90 -1.20
N ILE A 58 1.56 2.25 -1.45
CA ILE A 58 1.10 1.10 -0.67
C ILE A 58 2.11 -0.04 -0.77
N ALA A 59 2.60 -0.37 -1.97
CA ALA A 59 3.59 -1.42 -2.17
C ALA A 59 4.91 -1.13 -1.42
N ALA A 60 5.43 0.09 -1.51
CA ALA A 60 6.63 0.49 -0.77
C ALA A 60 6.43 0.34 0.75
N MET A 61 5.28 0.77 1.26
CA MET A 61 4.95 0.66 2.69
C MET A 61 4.83 -0.81 3.14
N LEU A 62 4.22 -1.68 2.32
CA LEU A 62 4.16 -3.12 2.58
C LEU A 62 5.55 -3.75 2.59
N VAL A 63 6.44 -3.39 1.67
CA VAL A 63 7.82 -3.90 1.65
C VAL A 63 8.57 -3.48 2.91
N ILE A 64 8.48 -2.20 3.31
CA ILE A 64 9.11 -1.69 4.54
C ILE A 64 8.58 -2.43 5.76
N LEU A 65 7.26 -2.60 5.87
CA LEU A 65 6.63 -3.35 6.97
C LEU A 65 7.13 -4.79 7.01
N THR A 66 7.15 -5.48 5.88
CA THR A 66 7.59 -6.88 5.78
C THR A 66 9.06 -7.04 6.13
N LEU A 67 9.92 -6.12 5.70
CA LEU A 67 11.34 -6.11 6.05
C LEU A 67 11.54 -5.80 7.53
N SER A 68 10.78 -4.85 8.09
CA SER A 68 10.88 -4.47 9.50
C SER A 68 10.38 -5.55 10.45
N ALA A 69 9.39 -6.35 10.04
CA ALA A 69 8.86 -7.46 10.82
C ALA A 69 9.76 -8.70 10.88
N ARG A 70 10.81 -8.76 10.03
CA ARG A 70 11.80 -9.85 10.06
C ARG A 70 12.86 -9.68 11.15
N TRP A 71 12.98 -8.49 11.75
CA TRP A 71 13.96 -8.14 12.78
C TRP A 71 13.26 -7.82 14.10
#